data_AF-A0A7X1N944-F1
#
_entry.id   AF-A0A7X1N944-F1
#
_cell.length_a   1.000
_cell.length_b   1.000
_cell.length_c   1.000
_cell.angle_alpha   90.00
_cell.angle_beta   90.00
_cell.angle_gamma   90.00
#
_symmetry.space_group_name_H-M   'P 1'
#
loop_
_entity.id
_entity.type
_entity.pdbx_description
1 polymer ?
#
loop_
_entity_poly.entity_id
_entity_poly.type
_entity_poly.pdbx_seq_one_letter_code
_entity_poly.pdbx_strand_id
1 'polypeptide(L)'
;MARGSGLFVCVVIASALASMSAHAQQQIRIESGTYGANCGAAPGNVTRDLASRCNSHATCRYIVNAKLDLKPHPSCAADFIAEWSCDHREFHRAMLSAGAGNGSSLMITCVPSTGAGK
;
A
#
# COMPACT_ATOMS: atom_id res chain seq x y z
N MET A 1 -27.51 -23.78 -66.91
CA MET A 1 -26.81 -24.80 -66.10
C MET A 1 -26.31 -24.14 -64.82
N ALA A 2 -26.66 -24.73 -63.66
CA ALA A 2 -26.19 -24.54 -62.26
C ALA A 2 -26.08 -23.09 -61.70
N ARG A 3 -26.82 -22.59 -60.69
CA ARG A 3 -27.16 -23.05 -59.32
C ARG A 3 -25.94 -23.43 -58.46
N GLY A 4 -25.51 -22.52 -57.59
CA GLY A 4 -24.57 -22.77 -56.50
C GLY A 4 -24.90 -21.94 -55.27
N SER A 5 -25.81 -22.45 -54.44
CA SER A 5 -26.06 -22.02 -53.06
C SER A 5 -24.85 -22.38 -52.17
N GLY A 6 -24.51 -21.56 -51.18
CA GLY A 6 -23.48 -21.93 -50.20
C GLY A 6 -23.32 -20.94 -49.04
N LEU A 7 -24.23 -21.07 -48.07
CA LEU A 7 -24.11 -20.77 -46.63
C LEU A 7 -23.11 -19.71 -46.12
N PHE A 8 -23.68 -18.68 -45.50
CA PHE A 8 -23.38 -18.22 -44.13
C PHE A 8 -22.15 -18.85 -43.45
N VAL A 9 -21.12 -18.03 -43.24
CA VAL A 9 -20.34 -18.09 -41.99
C VAL A 9 -20.23 -16.66 -41.46
N CYS A 10 -21.20 -16.29 -40.62
CA CYS A 10 -21.05 -15.16 -39.70
C CYS A 10 -19.91 -15.50 -38.74
N VAL A 11 -18.69 -15.05 -39.04
CA VAL A 11 -17.63 -15.03 -38.03
C VAL A 11 -17.98 -13.93 -37.04
N VAL A 12 -18.73 -14.31 -36.00
CA VAL A 12 -18.86 -13.53 -34.78
C VAL A 12 -17.48 -13.47 -34.13
N ILE A 13 -16.72 -12.42 -34.46
CA ILE A 13 -15.50 -12.08 -33.74
C ILE A 13 -15.98 -11.63 -32.36
N ALA A 14 -15.97 -12.55 -31.40
CA ALA A 14 -16.25 -12.25 -30.01
C ALA A 14 -15.20 -11.24 -29.53
N SER A 15 -15.56 -9.97 -29.56
CA SER A 15 -14.78 -8.88 -28.99
C SER A 15 -14.69 -9.14 -27.48
N ALA A 16 -13.55 -9.71 -27.06
CA ALA A 16 -13.17 -9.80 -25.66
C ALA A 16 -13.08 -8.38 -25.12
N LEU A 17 -14.15 -7.93 -24.46
CA LEU A 17 -14.14 -6.74 -23.63
C LEU A 17 -13.19 -7.05 -22.48
N ALA A 18 -11.93 -6.67 -22.62
CA ALA A 18 -11.00 -6.63 -21.52
C ALA A 18 -11.61 -5.71 -20.45
N SER A 19 -12.12 -6.32 -19.38
CA SER A 19 -12.57 -5.63 -18.18
C SER A 19 -11.38 -4.87 -17.61
N MET A 20 -11.22 -3.61 -18.02
CA MET A 20 -10.36 -2.67 -17.34
C MET A 20 -11.04 -2.42 -15.99
N SER A 21 -10.71 -3.24 -14.99
CA SER A 21 -11.00 -2.90 -13.61
C SER A 21 -10.29 -1.58 -13.36
N ALA A 22 -11.03 -0.48 -13.47
CA ALA A 22 -10.68 0.77 -12.85
C ALA A 22 -10.71 0.48 -11.34
N HIS A 23 -9.63 -0.11 -10.83
CA HIS A 23 -9.30 0.05 -9.44
C HIS A 23 -9.24 1.56 -9.25
N ALA A 24 -10.31 2.13 -8.70
CA ALA A 24 -10.24 3.43 -8.08
C ALA A 24 -8.98 3.35 -7.22
N GLN A 25 -7.93 4.06 -7.64
CA GLN A 25 -6.63 4.03 -6.99
C GLN A 25 -6.88 4.55 -5.60
N GLN A 26 -7.11 3.64 -4.66
CA GLN A 26 -7.37 4.00 -3.28
C GLN A 26 -6.09 4.67 -2.79
N GLN A 27 -6.20 5.96 -2.52
CA GLN A 27 -5.04 6.75 -2.15
C GLN A 27 -4.76 6.51 -0.67
N ILE A 28 -3.51 6.23 -0.36
CA ILE A 28 -3.01 6.20 1.00
C ILE A 28 -3.15 7.60 1.58
N ARG A 29 -3.71 7.65 2.78
CA ARG A 29 -3.70 8.81 3.65
C ARG A 29 -3.18 8.40 5.01
N ILE A 30 -2.05 8.96 5.39
CA ILE A 30 -1.45 8.69 6.70
C ILE A 30 -2.27 9.40 7.77
N GLU A 31 -2.71 8.64 8.77
CA GLU A 31 -3.41 9.14 9.95
C GLU A 31 -2.42 9.36 11.10
N SER A 32 -1.51 8.41 11.33
CA SER A 32 -0.47 8.53 12.35
C SER A 32 0.80 7.75 11.98
N GLY A 33 1.95 8.22 12.45
CA GLY A 33 3.22 7.51 12.36
C GLY A 33 4.07 7.80 13.59
N THR A 34 4.41 6.76 14.34
CA THR A 34 5.22 6.86 15.55
C THR A 34 6.44 5.95 15.46
N TYR A 35 7.63 6.49 15.71
CA TYR A 35 8.88 5.74 15.81
C TYR A 35 9.42 5.78 17.24
N GLY A 36 9.56 4.63 17.86
CA GLY A 36 10.12 4.45 19.20
C GLY A 36 9.14 4.72 20.33
N ALA A 37 7.86 4.38 20.16
CA ALA A 37 6.87 4.55 21.23
C ALA A 37 7.29 3.77 22.49
N ASN A 38 7.80 2.54 22.32
CA ASN A 38 8.40 1.73 23.40
C ASN A 38 9.62 2.36 24.06
N CYS A 39 10.29 3.30 23.38
CA CYS A 39 11.47 4.01 23.87
C CYS A 39 11.14 5.39 24.45
N GLY A 40 9.85 5.71 24.61
CA GLY A 40 9.38 7.00 25.14
C GLY A 40 9.33 8.13 24.12
N ALA A 41 9.38 7.82 22.81
CA ALA A 41 9.19 8.84 21.79
C ALA A 41 7.77 9.39 21.80
N ALA A 42 7.62 10.67 21.45
CA ALA A 42 6.31 11.30 21.35
C ALA A 42 5.46 10.62 20.25
N PRO A 43 4.16 10.36 20.51
CA PRO A 43 3.26 9.83 19.50
C PRO A 43 3.17 10.79 18.32
N GLY A 44 3.20 10.24 17.10
CA GLY A 44 3.09 11.03 15.87
C GLY A 44 4.36 11.80 15.47
N ASN A 45 5.50 11.53 16.12
CA ASN A 45 6.78 12.20 15.83
C ASN A 45 7.23 12.10 14.36
N VAL A 46 6.76 11.10 13.62
CA VAL A 46 7.12 10.88 12.21
C VAL A 46 5.92 10.94 11.26
N THR A 47 4.73 11.28 11.75
CA THR A 47 3.50 11.39 10.94
C THR A 47 3.71 12.30 9.72
N ARG A 48 4.36 13.45 9.90
CA ARG A 48 4.57 14.42 8.81
C ARG A 48 5.51 13.90 7.74
N ASP A 49 6.63 13.26 8.11
CA ASP A 49 7.57 12.68 7.14
C ASP A 49 6.89 11.52 6.39
N LEU A 50 6.24 10.61 7.12
CA LEU A 50 5.50 9.49 6.55
C LEU A 50 4.42 9.96 5.57
N ALA A 51 3.61 10.96 5.96
CA ALA A 51 2.59 11.57 5.13
C ALA A 51 3.18 12.20 3.87
N SER A 52 4.30 12.91 3.99
CA SER A 52 4.94 13.57 2.84
C SER A 52 5.45 12.59 1.78
N ARG A 53 5.80 11.35 2.18
CA ARG A 53 6.32 10.32 1.29
C ARG A 53 5.25 9.40 0.73
N CYS A 54 4.19 9.13 1.49
CA CYS A 54 3.24 8.08 1.17
C CYS A 54 1.84 8.58 0.80
N ASN A 55 1.46 9.81 1.17
CA ASN A 55 0.13 10.30 0.79
C ASN A 55 -0.03 10.33 -0.73
N SER A 56 -1.27 10.13 -1.21
CA SER A 56 -1.66 10.13 -2.63
C SER A 56 -1.11 8.99 -3.49
N HIS A 57 -0.29 8.09 -2.92
CA HIS A 57 0.16 6.86 -3.56
C HIS A 57 -0.81 5.70 -3.25
N ALA A 58 -0.86 4.68 -4.12
CA ALA A 58 -1.57 3.43 -3.83
C ALA A 58 -0.69 2.41 -3.08
N THR A 59 0.63 2.50 -3.23
CA THR A 59 1.61 1.68 -2.50
C THR A 59 2.85 2.52 -2.20
N CYS A 60 3.35 2.44 -0.96
CA CYS A 60 4.52 3.17 -0.49
C CYS A 60 5.42 2.25 0.33
N ARG A 61 6.71 2.19 -0.02
CA ARG A 61 7.73 1.55 0.82
C ARG A 61 8.38 2.64 1.67
N TYR A 62 8.15 2.59 2.97
CA TYR A 62 8.76 3.51 3.92
C TYR A 62 9.93 2.82 4.63
N ILE A 63 11.15 3.33 4.45
CA ILE A 63 12.35 2.79 5.11
C ILE A 63 12.56 3.52 6.42
N VAL A 64 12.49 2.78 7.52
CA VAL A 64 12.76 3.29 8.86
C VAL A 64 14.28 3.38 9.04
N ASN A 65 14.83 4.54 8.68
CA ASN A 65 16.24 4.85 8.85
C ASN A 65 16.46 5.71 10.09
N ALA A 66 17.59 5.51 10.77
CA ALA A 66 18.17 6.39 11.80
C ALA A 66 18.49 7.84 11.32
N LYS A 67 18.10 8.21 10.09
CA LYS A 67 18.11 9.58 9.55
C LYS A 67 16.86 10.38 9.91
N LEU A 68 15.90 9.75 10.57
CA LEU A 68 15.07 10.46 11.52
C LEU A 68 16.05 11.05 12.54
N ASP A 69 16.27 12.37 12.52
CA ASP A 69 17.17 13.11 13.44
C ASP A 69 16.78 12.96 14.93
N LEU A 70 15.86 12.05 15.22
CA LEU A 70 15.66 11.44 16.52
C LEU A 70 16.92 10.67 16.89
N LYS A 71 17.83 11.33 17.63
CA LYS A 71 18.98 10.71 18.30
C LYS A 71 18.59 9.29 18.73
N PRO A 72 19.14 8.24 18.08
CA PRO A 72 18.85 6.87 18.48
C PRO A 72 19.28 6.77 19.94
N HIS A 73 18.38 6.42 20.85
CA HIS A 73 18.82 5.99 22.16
C HIS A 73 19.63 4.70 21.90
N PRO A 74 20.96 4.70 22.11
CA PRO A 74 21.79 3.56 21.74
C PRO A 74 21.43 2.28 22.51
N SER A 75 20.62 2.40 23.56
CA SER A 75 20.16 1.32 24.42
C SER A 75 18.74 0.81 24.11
N CYS A 76 17.98 1.45 23.21
CA CYS A 76 16.58 1.08 22.97
C CYS A 76 16.32 0.77 21.49
N ALA A 77 15.99 -0.49 21.23
CA ALA A 77 15.51 -0.93 19.94
C ALA A 77 14.09 -0.38 19.73
N ALA A 78 13.94 0.60 18.84
CA ALA A 78 12.70 1.33 18.64
C ALA A 78 11.72 0.58 17.74
N ASP A 79 10.46 0.46 18.18
CA ASP A 79 9.37 0.04 17.31
C ASP A 79 9.00 1.13 16.29
N PHE A 80 8.25 0.74 15.27
CA PHE A 80 7.61 1.69 14.37
C PHE A 80 6.15 1.29 14.17
N ILE A 81 5.23 2.22 14.43
CA ILE A 81 3.79 2.03 14.26
C ILE A 81 3.31 3.04 13.22
N ALA A 82 2.60 2.56 12.21
CA ALA A 82 1.97 3.40 11.20
C ALA A 82 0.48 3.05 11.07
N GLU A 83 -0.34 4.10 10.99
CA GLU A 83 -1.78 4.02 10.76
C GLU A 83 -2.12 4.84 9.52
N TRP A 84 -2.87 4.24 8.60
CA TRP A 84 -3.29 4.89 7.37
C TRP A 84 -4.71 4.51 7.01
N SER A 85 -5.37 5.39 6.26
CA SER A 85 -6.64 5.10 5.63
C SER A 85 -6.50 5.05 4.11
N CYS A 86 -7.37 4.26 3.48
CA CYS A 86 -7.52 4.20 2.03
C CYS A 86 -8.81 4.92 1.66
N ASP A 87 -8.69 6.04 0.94
CA ASP A 87 -9.83 6.89 0.53
C ASP A 87 -10.78 7.25 1.70
N HIS A 88 -10.24 7.41 2.92
CA HIS A 88 -10.98 7.66 4.17
C HIS A 88 -11.99 6.57 4.59
N ARG A 89 -12.00 5.41 3.94
CA ARG A 89 -12.98 4.34 4.22
C ARG A 89 -12.39 3.16 4.95
N GLU A 90 -11.21 2.71 4.54
CA GLU A 90 -10.58 1.52 5.10
C GLU A 90 -9.39 1.94 5.97
N PHE A 91 -9.43 1.64 7.26
CA PHE A 91 -8.34 1.92 8.18
C PHE A 91 -7.43 0.72 8.32
N HIS A 92 -6.14 0.99 8.26
CA HIS A 92 -5.07 0.01 8.33
C HIS A 92 -4.06 0.42 9.39
N ARG A 93 -3.50 -0.58 10.06
CA ARG A 93 -2.42 -0.39 11.02
C ARG A 93 -1.38 -1.47 10.82
N ALA A 94 -0.11 -1.07 10.81
CA ALA A 94 0.99 -2.00 10.80
C ALA A 94 2.09 -1.55 11.76
N MET A 95 2.84 -2.53 12.25
CA MET A 95 3.91 -2.30 13.21
C MET A 95 5.16 -3.09 12.80
N LEU A 96 6.31 -2.43 12.88
CA LEU A 96 7.62 -3.08 12.86
C LEU A 96 8.10 -3.18 14.30
N SER A 97 8.38 -4.39 14.76
CA SER A 97 8.94 -4.61 16.09
C SER A 97 10.36 -4.05 16.19
N ALA A 98 10.71 -3.65 17.41
CA ALA A 98 12.05 -3.21 17.82
C ALA A 98 13.22 -4.05 17.25
N GLY A 99 13.03 -5.37 17.11
CA GLY A 99 14.05 -6.30 16.59
C GLY A 99 14.15 -6.41 15.06
N ALA A 100 13.35 -5.68 14.29
CA ALA A 100 13.38 -5.76 12.82
C ALA A 100 14.72 -5.26 12.24
N GLY A 101 15.45 -4.44 13.00
CA GLY A 101 16.77 -3.93 12.62
C GLY A 101 16.72 -2.61 11.86
N ASN A 102 17.83 -1.88 11.89
CA ASN A 102 17.98 -0.58 11.23
C ASN A 102 17.90 -0.75 9.70
N GLY A 103 17.06 0.02 9.01
CA GLY A 103 16.81 -0.14 7.56
C GLY A 103 15.63 -1.06 7.21
N SER A 104 14.87 -1.52 8.21
CA SER A 104 13.60 -2.20 7.98
C SER A 104 12.64 -1.31 7.19
N SER A 105 11.91 -1.90 6.25
CA SER A 105 10.93 -1.18 5.44
C SER A 105 9.52 -1.65 5.73
N LEU A 106 8.62 -0.71 6.01
CA LEU A 106 7.19 -0.97 6.07
C LEU A 106 6.60 -0.76 4.68
N MET A 107 5.81 -1.74 4.20
CA MET A 107 5.06 -1.61 2.96
C MET A 107 3.63 -1.21 3.28
N ILE A 108 3.27 0.01 2.89
CA ILE A 108 1.94 0.59 3.05
C ILE A 108 1.23 0.44 1.71
N THR A 109 0.05 -0.16 1.69
CA THR A 109 -0.71 -0.38 0.46
C THR A 109 -2.19 -0.19 0.70
N CYS A 110 -2.86 0.33 -0.33
CA CYS A 110 -4.30 0.42 -0.46
C CYS A 110 -4.81 -0.40 -1.66
N VAL A 111 -3.91 -1.19 -2.28
CA VAL A 111 -4.32 -2.18 -3.28
C VAL A 111 -5.03 -3.29 -2.52
N PRO A 112 -6.33 -3.54 -2.79
CA PRO A 112 -7.03 -4.62 -2.13
C PRO A 112 -6.35 -5.93 -2.49
N SER A 113 -5.99 -6.71 -1.48
CA SER A 113 -5.54 -8.08 -1.65
C SER A 113 -6.67 -8.86 -2.29
N THR A 114 -6.63 -9.02 -3.62
CA THR A 114 -7.57 -9.87 -4.36
C THR A 114 -7.21 -11.31 -4.00
N GLY A 115 -7.62 -11.74 -2.81
CA GLY A 115 -7.25 -13.02 -2.25
C GLY A 115 -7.85 -14.15 -3.07
N ALA A 116 -7.01 -14.89 -3.80
CA ALA A 116 -7.26 -16.30 -4.06
C ALA A 116 -6.92 -17.09 -2.78
N GLY A 117 -7.70 -16.88 -1.72
CA GLY A 117 -7.65 -17.67 -0.49
C GLY A 117 -8.81 -18.67 -0.53
N LYS A 118 -8.48 -19.97 -0.52
CA LYS A 118 -9.39 -21.12 -0.66
C LYS A 118 -10.53 -21.13 0.37
#